data_AF-A0A848LZT4-F1
#
_entry.id   AF-A0A848LZT4-F1
#
_cell.length_a   1.000
_cell.length_b   1.000
_cell.length_c   1.000
_cell.angle_alpha   90.00
_cell.angle_beta   90.00
_cell.angle_gamma   90.00
#
_symmetry.space_group_name_H-M   'P 1'
#
loop_
_entity.id
_entity.type
_entity.pdbx_description
1 polymer ?
#
loop_
_entity_poly.entity_id
_entity_poly.type
_entity_poly.pdbx_seq_one_letter_code
_entity_poly.pdbx_strand_id
1 'polypeptide(L)'
;MGEYFKVFNLDRREVLDPSLLGQGLKPGDLGRNERLMMALTYLLARSGTLSGTRRHQQDPMFGRWSGQRITMVGDAFSGSTGELSWDEDTWTSRAEGSGNWVDISEHVLAAVEDFFQIPESDRRPIARPLRSVLHPDGRVTAIPVDDRGAG
;
A
#
# COMPACT_ATOMS: atom_id res chain seq x y z
N MET A 1 -16.88 14.97 -6.55
CA MET A 1 -15.58 15.58 -6.25
C MET A 1 -15.14 15.02 -4.91
N GLY A 2 -13.93 14.48 -4.84
CA GLY A 2 -13.30 14.02 -3.60
C GLY A 2 -13.97 12.84 -2.89
N GLU A 3 -13.92 11.63 -3.45
CA GLU A 3 -14.41 10.42 -2.75
C GLU A 3 -13.32 9.34 -2.62
N TYR A 4 -12.07 9.65 -2.95
CA TYR A 4 -10.98 8.68 -2.97
C TYR A 4 -10.27 8.63 -1.62
N PHE A 5 -9.77 7.45 -1.23
CA PHE A 5 -8.92 7.34 -0.04
C PHE A 5 -7.64 6.55 -0.34
N LYS A 6 -6.62 6.78 0.49
CA LYS A 6 -5.45 5.92 0.60
C LYS A 6 -5.29 5.45 2.04
N VAL A 7 -4.54 4.36 2.23
CA VAL A 7 -4.13 3.93 3.56
C VAL A 7 -2.68 4.36 3.77
N PHE A 8 -2.42 5.07 4.86
CA PHE A 8 -1.11 5.63 5.17
C PHE A 8 -0.57 4.99 6.44
N ASN A 9 0.69 4.55 6.38
CA ASN A 9 1.49 4.26 7.55
C ASN A 9 2.32 5.48 7.93
N LEU A 10 1.98 6.08 9.05
CA LEU A 10 2.54 7.36 9.50
C LEU A 10 3.96 7.22 10.04
N ASP A 11 4.31 6.05 10.58
CA ASP A 11 5.64 5.81 11.15
C ASP A 11 6.68 5.55 10.06
N ARG A 12 6.30 4.83 9.01
CA ARG A 12 7.19 4.50 7.89
C ARG A 12 7.10 5.46 6.72
N ARG A 13 6.11 6.35 6.71
CA ARG A 13 5.74 7.18 5.55
C ARG A 13 5.47 6.34 4.30
N GLU A 14 4.73 5.25 4.48
CA GLU A 14 4.35 4.36 3.38
C GLU A 14 2.88 4.58 3.04
N VAL A 15 2.54 4.47 1.76
CA VAL A 15 1.16 4.57 1.29
C VAL A 15 0.75 3.30 0.54
N LEU A 16 -0.51 2.93 0.73
CA LEU A 16 -1.20 1.88 0.00
C LEU A 16 -2.35 2.52 -0.79
N ASP A 17 -2.40 2.20 -2.08
CA ASP A 17 -3.37 2.65 -3.05
C ASP A 17 -4.43 1.56 -3.29
N PRO A 18 -5.64 1.70 -2.73
CA PRO A 18 -6.74 0.77 -2.95
C PRO A 18 -7.08 0.50 -4.42
N SER A 19 -6.82 1.47 -5.32
CA SER A 19 -7.13 1.34 -6.74
C SER A 19 -6.23 0.33 -7.45
N LEU A 20 -4.98 0.17 -6.98
CA LEU A 20 -4.05 -0.83 -7.50
C LEU A 20 -4.39 -2.23 -7.00
N LEU A 21 -4.97 -2.32 -5.79
CA LEU A 21 -5.32 -3.60 -5.19
C LEU A 21 -6.66 -4.16 -5.67
N GLY A 22 -7.56 -3.39 -6.28
CA GLY A 22 -8.88 -3.95 -6.53
C GLY A 22 -9.89 -2.98 -7.10
N GLN A 23 -11.13 -3.18 -6.66
CA GLN A 23 -12.19 -2.19 -6.76
C GLN A 23 -12.39 -1.62 -5.37
N GLY A 24 -12.28 -0.32 -5.22
CA GLY A 24 -12.38 0.31 -3.91
C GLY A 24 -11.77 1.67 -3.96
N LEU A 25 -12.51 2.59 -4.57
CA LEU A 25 -12.09 3.96 -4.67
C LEU A 25 -12.59 4.72 -3.44
N LYS A 26 -13.75 4.32 -2.89
CA LYS A 26 -14.44 5.02 -1.81
C LYS A 26 -14.37 4.25 -0.49
N PRO A 27 -14.36 4.92 0.68
CA PRO A 27 -14.33 4.23 1.98
C PRO A 27 -15.46 3.20 2.16
N GLY A 28 -16.64 3.46 1.61
CA GLY A 28 -17.78 2.53 1.65
C GLY A 28 -17.55 1.20 0.93
N ASP A 29 -16.58 1.14 0.02
CA ASP A 29 -16.24 -0.07 -0.75
C ASP A 29 -15.21 -0.95 0.00
N LEU A 30 -14.65 -0.49 1.12
CA LEU A 30 -13.56 -1.17 1.83
C LEU A 30 -13.92 -2.63 2.14
N GLY A 31 -15.13 -2.89 2.62
CA GLY A 31 -15.60 -4.25 2.96
C GLY A 31 -15.84 -5.16 1.74
N ARG A 32 -15.81 -4.62 0.52
CA ARG A 32 -15.99 -5.36 -0.73
C ARG A 32 -14.68 -5.56 -1.48
N ASN A 33 -13.61 -4.89 -1.07
CA ASN A 33 -12.29 -5.01 -1.69
C ASN A 33 -11.49 -6.14 -1.01
N GLU A 34 -11.72 -7.38 -1.44
CA GLU A 34 -11.06 -8.57 -0.90
C GLU A 34 -9.53 -8.42 -0.85
N ARG A 35 -8.92 -7.96 -1.93
CA ARG A 35 -7.46 -7.80 -2.05
C ARG A 35 -6.90 -6.73 -1.12
N LEU A 36 -7.63 -5.64 -0.90
CA LEU A 36 -7.23 -4.65 0.11
C LEU A 36 -7.31 -5.25 1.52
N MET A 37 -8.33 -6.05 1.81
CA MET A 37 -8.42 -6.74 3.10
C MET A 37 -7.31 -7.78 3.29
N MET A 38 -6.96 -8.51 2.23
CA MET A 38 -5.81 -9.43 2.22
C MET A 38 -4.49 -8.69 2.43
N ALA A 39 -4.29 -7.57 1.74
CA ALA A 39 -3.12 -6.70 1.89
C ALA A 39 -2.98 -6.16 3.31
N LEU A 40 -4.06 -5.62 3.89
CA LEU A 40 -4.06 -5.16 5.28
C LEU A 40 -3.79 -6.32 6.25
N THR A 41 -4.38 -7.49 6.02
CA THR A 41 -4.12 -8.69 6.83
C THR A 41 -2.65 -9.08 6.76
N TYR A 42 -2.06 -9.08 5.56
CA TYR A 42 -0.66 -9.41 5.32
C TYR A 42 0.30 -8.43 5.99
N LEU A 43 0.05 -7.12 5.83
CA LEU A 43 0.88 -6.04 6.38
C LEU A 43 0.79 -5.95 7.90
N LEU A 44 -0.37 -6.23 8.49
CA LEU A 44 -0.62 -6.08 9.93
C LEU A 44 -0.27 -7.34 10.74
N ALA A 45 -0.16 -8.49 10.07
CA ALA A 45 0.10 -9.78 10.71
C ALA A 45 1.34 -9.73 11.61
N ARG A 46 1.18 -10.08 12.89
CA ARG A 46 2.29 -10.12 13.87
C ARG A 46 2.89 -11.50 14.07
N SER A 47 2.10 -12.55 13.90
CA SER A 47 2.53 -13.94 14.06
C SER A 47 2.36 -14.72 12.77
N GLY A 48 3.42 -15.43 12.37
CA GLY A 48 3.51 -16.18 11.11
C GLY A 48 2.66 -17.46 11.04
N THR A 49 1.56 -17.53 11.78
CA THR A 49 0.65 -18.68 11.80
C THR A 49 -0.54 -18.53 10.86
N LEU A 50 -0.66 -17.40 10.15
CA LEU A 50 -1.77 -17.19 9.18
C LEU A 50 -1.81 -18.29 8.09
N SER A 51 -0.69 -18.92 7.75
CA SER A 51 -0.64 -20.02 6.76
C SER A 51 0.21 -21.23 7.16
N GLY A 52 0.68 -21.32 8.42
CA GLY A 52 1.40 -22.51 8.92
C GLY A 52 2.76 -22.82 8.25
N THR A 53 3.26 -21.99 7.32
CA THR A 53 4.53 -22.24 6.62
C THR A 53 5.57 -21.16 6.93
N ARG A 54 6.78 -21.58 7.31
CA ARG A 54 7.91 -20.69 7.65
C ARG A 54 8.40 -19.83 6.48
N ARG A 55 8.06 -20.20 5.23
CA ARG A 55 8.61 -19.59 4.01
C ARG A 55 8.29 -18.10 3.89
N HIS A 56 7.12 -17.66 4.37
CA HIS A 56 6.67 -16.28 4.24
C HIS A 56 7.15 -15.36 5.38
N GLN A 57 7.80 -15.90 6.41
CA GLN A 57 8.42 -15.08 7.46
C GLN A 57 9.67 -14.34 6.97
N GLN A 58 10.17 -14.68 5.77
CA GLN A 58 11.32 -14.03 5.14
C GLN A 58 10.92 -12.94 4.14
N ASP A 59 9.62 -12.80 3.82
CA ASP A 59 9.16 -11.73 2.95
C ASP A 59 9.20 -10.39 3.71
N PRO A 60 9.95 -9.38 3.24
CA PRO A 60 10.05 -8.07 3.89
C PRO A 60 8.73 -7.27 3.94
N MET A 61 7.69 -7.68 3.20
CA MET A 61 6.34 -7.10 3.26
C MET A 61 5.47 -7.74 4.34
N PHE A 62 5.73 -8.99 4.76
CA PHE A 62 4.91 -9.66 5.77
C PHE A 62 5.07 -8.97 7.14
N GLY A 63 3.94 -8.56 7.74
CA GLY A 63 3.94 -7.90 9.05
C GLY A 63 4.65 -6.54 9.09
N ARG A 64 4.96 -5.95 7.92
CA ARG A 64 5.73 -4.70 7.79
C ARG A 64 5.15 -3.54 8.59
N TRP A 65 3.83 -3.50 8.71
CA TRP A 65 3.06 -2.46 9.39
C TRP A 65 2.60 -2.89 10.80
N SER A 66 3.01 -4.06 11.28
CA SER A 66 2.54 -4.59 12.56
C SER A 66 2.92 -3.66 13.72
N GLY A 67 1.92 -3.23 14.49
CA GLY A 67 2.08 -2.37 15.66
C GLY A 67 2.36 -0.89 15.37
N GLN A 68 2.25 -0.44 14.11
CA GLN A 68 2.53 0.94 13.70
C GLN A 68 1.24 1.79 13.60
N ARG A 69 1.40 3.12 13.55
CA ARG A 69 0.31 4.10 13.39
C ARG A 69 -0.13 4.15 11.94
N ILE A 70 -1.38 3.75 11.69
CA ILE A 70 -1.95 3.63 10.35
C ILE A 70 -3.29 4.37 10.31
N THR A 71 -3.56 5.06 9.21
CA THR A 71 -4.80 5.81 9.02
C THR A 71 -5.30 5.70 7.59
N MET A 72 -6.57 5.98 7.37
CA MET A 72 -7.16 6.16 6.05
C MET A 72 -7.52 7.62 5.88
N VAL A 73 -7.04 8.25 4.82
CA VAL A 73 -7.30 9.68 4.57
C VAL A 73 -7.91 9.85 3.20
N GLY A 74 -9.05 10.55 3.17
CA GLY A 74 -9.73 10.93 1.94
C GLY A 74 -9.05 12.11 1.26
N ASP A 75 -9.12 12.17 -0.06
CA ASP A 75 -8.61 13.27 -0.89
C ASP A 75 -9.23 14.64 -0.54
N ALA A 76 -10.51 14.66 -0.14
CA ALA A 76 -11.19 15.87 0.32
C ALA A 76 -10.95 16.21 1.81
N PHE A 77 -10.18 15.41 2.55
CA PHE A 77 -9.97 15.67 3.97
C PHE A 77 -9.01 16.85 4.18
N SER A 78 -9.43 17.81 5.00
CA SER A 78 -8.61 18.92 5.48
C SER A 78 -8.59 18.90 7.00
N GLY A 79 -7.40 18.88 7.59
CA GLY A 79 -7.25 18.78 9.05
C GLY A 79 -5.92 18.16 9.45
N SER A 80 -5.88 17.52 10.62
CA SER A 80 -4.68 16.85 11.12
C SER A 80 -4.94 15.44 11.61
N THR A 81 -3.90 14.60 11.57
CA THR A 81 -3.89 13.26 12.19
C THR A 81 -2.58 13.11 12.94
N GLY A 82 -2.63 13.20 14.27
CA GLY A 82 -1.43 13.36 15.08
C GLY A 82 -0.73 14.68 14.75
N GLU A 83 0.56 14.60 14.41
CA GLU A 83 1.39 15.76 14.05
C GLU A 83 1.35 16.11 12.56
N LEU A 84 0.70 15.29 11.74
CA LEU A 84 0.63 15.50 10.29
C LEU A 84 -0.60 16.32 9.93
N SER A 85 -0.38 17.41 9.21
CA SER A 85 -1.44 18.15 8.51
C SER A 85 -1.81 17.49 7.18
N TRP A 86 -3.04 17.73 6.77
CA TRP A 86 -3.63 17.28 5.52
C TRP A 86 -4.40 18.42 4.87
N ASP A 87 -4.12 18.61 3.59
CA ASP A 87 -4.89 19.33 2.60
C ASP A 87 -4.79 18.54 1.28
N GLU A 88 -5.49 18.99 0.24
CA GLU A 88 -5.55 18.27 -1.05
C GLU A 88 -4.16 18.10 -1.69
N ASP A 89 -3.32 19.13 -1.65
CA ASP A 89 -1.97 19.12 -2.21
C ASP A 89 -1.06 18.15 -1.44
N THR A 90 -1.11 18.20 -0.11
CA THR A 90 -0.36 17.32 0.77
C THR A 90 -0.81 15.88 0.61
N TRP A 91 -2.11 15.64 0.52
CA TRP A 91 -2.65 14.30 0.26
C TRP A 91 -2.13 13.77 -1.06
N THR A 92 -2.22 14.56 -2.13
CA THR A 92 -1.79 14.19 -3.49
C THR A 92 -0.30 13.85 -3.51
N SER A 93 0.53 14.75 -2.98
CA SER A 93 1.99 14.55 -2.89
C SER A 93 2.35 13.26 -2.16
N ARG A 94 1.74 13.00 -1.00
CA ARG A 94 2.00 11.77 -0.22
C ARG A 94 1.47 10.53 -0.92
N ALA A 95 0.28 10.61 -1.53
CA ALA A 95 -0.37 9.53 -2.26
C ALA A 95 0.42 9.09 -3.51
N GLU A 96 1.18 9.99 -4.11
CA GLU A 96 2.03 9.70 -5.29
C GLU A 96 3.45 9.24 -4.92
N GLY A 97 3.74 9.09 -3.63
CA GLY A 97 5.05 8.70 -3.12
C GLY A 97 6.09 9.83 -3.21
N SER A 98 5.67 11.07 -2.98
CA SER A 98 6.54 12.25 -2.91
C SER A 98 6.75 12.70 -1.45
N GLY A 99 7.69 13.63 -1.22
CA GLY A 99 7.87 14.24 0.12
C GLY A 99 8.34 13.27 1.21
N ASN A 100 9.23 12.34 0.86
CA ASN A 100 9.69 11.22 1.70
C ASN A 100 8.63 10.16 1.99
N TRP A 101 7.53 10.15 1.25
CA TRP A 101 6.60 9.03 1.25
C TRP A 101 6.95 8.04 0.16
N VAL A 102 6.56 6.78 0.34
CA VAL A 102 6.75 5.75 -0.68
C VAL A 102 5.48 4.94 -0.87
N ASP A 103 5.05 4.82 -2.12
CA ASP A 103 3.97 3.92 -2.50
C ASP A 103 4.50 2.49 -2.53
N ILE A 104 3.90 1.61 -1.73
CA ILE A 104 4.29 0.20 -1.61
C ILE A 104 3.27 -0.76 -2.26
N SER A 105 2.25 -0.21 -2.92
CA SER A 105 1.08 -0.97 -3.36
C SER A 105 1.40 -2.14 -4.28
N GLU A 106 2.31 -1.94 -5.23
CA GLU A 106 2.70 -2.98 -6.19
C GLU A 106 3.46 -4.12 -5.50
N HIS A 107 4.36 -3.80 -4.56
CA HIS A 107 5.10 -4.80 -3.79
C HIS A 107 4.15 -5.61 -2.89
N VAL A 108 3.20 -4.94 -2.26
CA VAL A 108 2.20 -5.59 -1.42
C VAL A 108 1.26 -6.46 -2.25
N LEU A 109 0.81 -5.97 -3.40
CA LEU A 109 -0.02 -6.75 -4.32
C LEU A 109 0.69 -8.05 -4.73
N ALA A 110 1.94 -7.96 -5.18
CA ALA A 110 2.72 -9.12 -5.58
C ALA A 110 2.93 -10.11 -4.41
N ALA A 111 3.27 -9.60 -3.22
CA ALA A 111 3.45 -10.42 -2.03
C ALA A 111 2.15 -11.14 -1.60
N VAL A 112 1.01 -10.45 -1.67
CA VAL A 112 -0.31 -11.00 -1.36
C VAL A 112 -0.72 -12.06 -2.38
N GLU A 113 -0.55 -11.79 -3.68
CA GLU A 113 -0.88 -12.76 -4.73
C GLU A 113 -0.04 -14.04 -4.60
N ASP A 114 1.23 -13.94 -4.22
CA ASP A 114 2.08 -15.10 -3.93
C ASP A 114 1.63 -15.82 -2.64
N PHE A 115 1.46 -15.10 -1.54
CA PHE A 115 1.12 -15.67 -0.24
C PHE A 115 -0.21 -16.43 -0.25
N PHE A 116 -1.23 -15.86 -0.89
CA PHE A 116 -2.56 -16.48 -1.00
C PHE A 116 -2.71 -17.37 -2.23
N GLN A 117 -1.62 -17.61 -2.97
CA GLN A 117 -1.58 -18.51 -4.13
C GLN A 117 -2.64 -18.16 -5.18
N ILE A 118 -2.82 -16.87 -5.45
CA ILE A 118 -3.77 -16.39 -6.44
C ILE A 118 -3.36 -16.91 -7.82
N PRO A 119 -4.26 -17.62 -8.55
CA PRO A 119 -3.97 -18.16 -9.88
C PRO A 119 -3.52 -17.06 -10.83
N GLU A 120 -2.58 -17.37 -11.72
CA GLU A 120 -2.04 -16.41 -12.68
C GLU A 120 -3.12 -15.77 -13.57
N SER A 121 -4.17 -16.53 -13.91
CA SER A 121 -5.35 -16.04 -14.64
C SER A 121 -6.11 -14.92 -13.92
N ASP A 122 -6.02 -14.91 -12.60
CA ASP A 122 -6.75 -13.99 -11.73
C ASP A 122 -5.83 -12.86 -11.24
N ARG A 123 -4.51 -12.94 -11.48
CA ARG A 123 -3.55 -11.90 -11.09
C ARG A 123 -3.80 -10.62 -11.87
N ARG A 124 -3.60 -9.48 -11.20
CA ARG A 124 -3.75 -8.19 -11.86
C ARG A 124 -2.45 -7.83 -12.58
N PRO A 125 -2.51 -7.48 -13.87
CA PRO A 125 -1.34 -6.93 -14.53
C PRO A 125 -0.98 -5.60 -13.87
N ILE A 126 0.31 -5.41 -13.60
CA ILE A 126 0.83 -4.11 -13.17
C ILE A 126 0.76 -3.19 -14.39
N ALA A 127 -0.36 -2.50 -14.56
CA ALA A 127 -0.68 -1.68 -15.74
C ALA A 127 0.01 -0.30 -15.73
N ARG A 128 0.91 -0.06 -14.79
CA ARG A 128 1.61 1.22 -14.60
C ARG A 128 3.10 0.97 -14.32
N PRO A 129 3.98 1.92 -14.63
CA PRO A 129 5.37 1.82 -14.20
C PRO A 129 5.44 1.70 -12.68
N LEU A 130 6.40 0.91 -12.20
CA LEU A 130 6.64 0.79 -10.77
C LEU A 130 6.92 2.17 -10.16
N ARG A 131 6.29 2.44 -9.02
CA ARG A 131 6.49 3.70 -8.28
C ARG A 131 7.60 3.61 -7.25
N SER A 132 8.07 2.41 -6.95
CA SER A 132 9.09 2.16 -5.94
C SER A 132 9.88 0.88 -6.21
N VAL A 133 11.05 0.78 -5.59
CA VAL A 133 11.94 -0.40 -5.62
C VAL A 133 11.96 -1.04 -4.24
N LEU A 134 11.70 -2.34 -4.18
CA LEU A 134 11.98 -3.17 -3.01
C LEU A 134 13.43 -3.68 -3.10
N HIS A 135 14.25 -3.27 -2.14
CA HIS A 135 15.64 -3.68 -2.03
C HIS A 135 15.77 -5.04 -1.32
N PRO A 136 16.86 -5.81 -1.57
CA PRO A 136 17.07 -7.11 -0.92
C PRO A 136 17.12 -7.07 0.61
N ASP A 137 17.43 -5.92 1.20
CA ASP A 137 17.43 -5.68 2.65
C ASP A 137 16.03 -5.37 3.22
N GLY A 138 14.99 -5.38 2.38
CA GLY A 138 13.62 -5.10 2.75
C GLY A 138 13.27 -3.60 2.80
N ARG A 139 14.21 -2.71 2.46
CA ARG A 139 13.91 -1.28 2.30
C ARG A 139 13.08 -1.06 1.04
N VAL A 140 12.18 -0.07 1.05
CA VAL A 140 11.46 0.38 -0.14
C VAL A 140 11.80 1.82 -0.40
N THR A 141 12.13 2.17 -1.65
CA THR A 141 12.43 3.55 -2.06
C THR A 141 11.57 3.98 -3.22
N ALA A 142 11.05 5.21 -3.18
CA ALA A 142 10.33 5.78 -4.30
C ALA A 142 11.24 5.88 -5.54
N ILE A 143 10.67 5.59 -6.71
CA ILE A 143 11.26 5.92 -8.00
C ILE A 143 10.82 7.35 -8.31
N PRO A 144 11.76 8.29 -8.56
CA PRO A 144 11.45 9.66 -8.92
C PRO A 144 10.47 9.71 -10.10
N VAL A 145 9.53 10.65 -10.09
CA VAL A 145 8.47 10.74 -11.11
C VAL A 145 9.05 10.83 -12.52
N ASP A 146 10.14 11.60 -12.69
CA ASP A 146 10.83 11.77 -13.97
C ASP A 146 11.49 10.48 -14.49
N ASP A 147 11.82 9.55 -13.58
CA ASP A 147 12.45 8.26 -13.89
C ASP A 147 11.44 7.14 -14.13
N ARG A 148 10.12 7.40 -13.99
CA ARG A 148 9.07 6.38 -14.15
C ARG A 148 8.80 6.01 -15.61
N GLY A 149 9.47 6.64 -16.57
CA GLY A 149 9.33 6.37 -18.00
C GLY A 149 8.00 6.86 -18.57
N ALA A 150 8.06 7.82 -19.48
CA ALA A 150 6.94 8.10 -20.39
C ALA A 150 6.86 6.95 -21.41
N GLY A 151 6.07 5.92 -21.09
CA GLY A 151 5.76 4.79 -21.96
C GLY A 151 4.28 4.73 -22.25
#